data_AF-F3B9H4-F1
#
_entry.id   AF-F3B9H4-F1
#
_cell.length_a   1.000
_cell.length_b   1.000
_cell.length_c   1.000
_cell.angle_alpha   90.00
_cell.angle_beta   90.00
_cell.angle_gamma   90.00
#
_symmetry.space_group_name_H-M   'P 1'
#
loop_
_entity.id
_entity.type
_entity.pdbx_description
1 polymer ?
#
loop_
_entity_poly.entity_id
_entity_poly.type
_entity_poly.pdbx_seq_one_letter_code
_entity_poly.pdbx_strand_id
1 'polypeptide(L)'
;MELHNYIESLIKPIQSQEVKLAVAEEIKGHIEEQKEAYMEEGMDEKAALEQAILSMGSPKEVGDAFATIYNLTSEKKNMIYYSIFSLLGLALIWCLRTLDTYTVMIKIVGVILMLGGVIAAASEKWANLSFYYFKNQSGGSTMNSYAICAAGIAFFSEEYWQWLILSVIIGLVVYFERDMIGKCQAKKTDRYLYKTGIAITDIDYRGKANIDGEVQKVRVTHDKIKKGQNVIISKVNGFHLIVEAISP
;
A
#
# COMPACT_ATOMS: atom_id res chain seq x y z
N MET A 1 7.15 7.71 -27.83
CA MET A 1 6.37 7.78 -26.57
C MET A 1 7.37 7.86 -25.44
N GLU A 2 7.23 8.75 -24.47
CA GLU A 2 8.18 8.79 -23.33
C GLU A 2 7.90 7.65 -22.35
N LEU A 3 8.96 7.13 -21.70
CA LEU A 3 8.90 6.04 -20.73
C LEU A 3 7.83 6.24 -19.65
N HIS A 4 7.79 7.43 -19.06
CA HIS A 4 6.82 7.77 -18.01
C HIS A 4 5.37 7.71 -18.53
N ASN A 5 5.12 8.19 -19.75
CA ASN A 5 3.78 8.15 -20.36
C ASN A 5 3.34 6.72 -20.68
N TYR A 6 4.29 5.86 -21.07
CA TYR A 6 4.03 4.43 -21.27
C TYR A 6 3.62 3.77 -19.96
N ILE A 7 4.43 3.93 -18.90
CA ILE A 7 4.16 3.33 -17.58
C ILE A 7 2.87 3.88 -16.98
N GLU A 8 2.62 5.19 -17.03
CA GLU A 8 1.38 5.81 -16.54
C GLU A 8 0.14 5.20 -17.22
N SER A 9 0.23 4.97 -18.54
CA SER A 9 -0.86 4.34 -19.29
C SER A 9 -1.04 2.86 -18.93
N LEU A 10 0.06 2.13 -18.70
CA LEU A 10 0.07 0.70 -18.38
C LEU A 10 -0.53 0.39 -17.02
N ILE A 11 -0.21 1.19 -15.99
CA ILE A 11 -0.67 0.92 -14.62
C ILE A 11 -2.09 1.42 -14.34
N LYS A 12 -2.64 2.27 -15.22
CA LYS A 12 -3.95 2.92 -15.03
C LYS A 12 -5.11 1.93 -14.80
N PRO A 13 -5.22 0.80 -15.52
CA PRO A 13 -6.29 -0.18 -15.31
C PRO A 13 -6.19 -0.96 -13.99
N ILE A 14 -5.00 -1.02 -13.38
CA ILE A 14 -4.76 -1.75 -12.13
C ILE A 14 -5.47 -1.03 -10.99
N GLN A 15 -6.08 -1.76 -10.04
CA GLN A 15 -6.79 -1.11 -8.91
C GLN A 15 -5.91 -0.88 -7.69
N SER A 16 -5.07 -1.85 -7.34
CA SER A 16 -4.24 -1.79 -6.13
C SER A 16 -3.02 -0.89 -6.34
N GLN A 17 -2.81 0.10 -5.47
CA GLN A 17 -1.61 0.93 -5.48
C GLN A 17 -0.33 0.08 -5.37
N GLU A 18 -0.31 -0.90 -4.47
CA GLU A 18 0.86 -1.77 -4.26
C GLU A 18 1.27 -2.47 -5.56
N VAL A 19 0.29 -3.01 -6.29
CA VAL A 19 0.50 -3.67 -7.57
C VAL A 19 0.92 -2.65 -8.64
N LYS A 20 0.29 -1.45 -8.69
CA LYS A 20 0.70 -0.38 -9.61
C LYS A 20 2.19 -0.07 -9.49
N LEU A 21 2.66 0.10 -8.26
CA LEU A 21 4.05 0.46 -7.99
C LEU A 21 5.00 -0.68 -8.31
N ALA A 22 4.63 -1.92 -7.94
CA ALA A 22 5.45 -3.10 -8.24
C ALA A 22 5.59 -3.31 -9.76
N VAL A 23 4.47 -3.27 -10.50
CA VAL A 23 4.49 -3.42 -11.96
C VAL A 23 5.22 -2.25 -12.64
N ALA A 24 5.02 -1.01 -12.17
CA ALA A 24 5.77 0.13 -12.70
C ALA A 24 7.29 -0.03 -12.55
N GLU A 25 7.74 -0.51 -11.38
CA GLU A 25 9.15 -0.72 -11.06
C GLU A 25 9.75 -1.86 -11.90
N GLU A 26 9.04 -2.99 -12.03
CA GLU A 26 9.43 -4.14 -12.84
C GLU A 26 9.54 -3.79 -14.34
N ILE A 27 8.49 -3.17 -14.90
CA ILE A 27 8.45 -2.79 -16.32
C ILE A 27 9.51 -1.72 -16.63
N LYS A 28 9.72 -0.76 -15.72
CA LYS A 28 10.81 0.21 -15.87
C LYS A 28 12.17 -0.49 -15.92
N GLY A 29 12.40 -1.47 -15.04
CA GLY A 29 13.61 -2.28 -15.04
C GLY A 29 13.83 -3.00 -16.38
N HIS A 30 12.81 -3.69 -16.88
CA HIS A 30 12.91 -4.38 -18.17
C HIS A 30 13.16 -3.47 -19.36
N ILE A 31 12.55 -2.28 -19.39
CA ILE A 31 12.82 -1.31 -20.47
C ILE A 31 14.26 -0.81 -20.39
N GLU A 32 14.78 -0.57 -19.19
CA GLU A 32 16.16 -0.11 -19.01
C GLU A 32 17.16 -1.19 -19.40
N GLU A 33 16.93 -2.45 -18.99
CA GLU A 33 17.74 -3.61 -19.40
C GLU A 33 17.75 -3.80 -20.94
N GLN A 34 16.59 -3.68 -21.59
CA GLN A 34 16.51 -3.77 -23.06
C GLN A 34 17.18 -2.59 -23.76
N LYS A 35 17.06 -1.38 -23.21
CA LYS A 35 17.76 -0.20 -23.72
C LYS A 35 19.27 -0.42 -23.70
N GLU A 36 19.81 -0.91 -22.58
CA GLU A 36 21.24 -1.22 -22.45
C GLU A 36 21.68 -2.26 -23.49
N ALA A 37 20.91 -3.34 -23.68
CA ALA A 37 21.20 -4.34 -24.71
C ALA A 37 21.23 -3.75 -26.13
N TYR A 38 20.27 -2.90 -26.49
CA TYR A 38 20.27 -2.22 -27.80
C TYR A 38 21.43 -1.23 -27.97
N MET A 39 21.87 -0.59 -26.88
CA MET A 39 23.06 0.26 -26.91
C MET A 39 24.35 -0.55 -27.12
N GLU A 40 24.45 -1.74 -26.52
CA GLU A 40 25.56 -2.68 -26.76
C GLU A 40 25.59 -3.19 -28.22
N GLU A 41 24.41 -3.32 -28.84
CA GLU A 41 24.27 -3.62 -30.27
C GLU A 41 24.60 -2.42 -31.17
N GLY A 42 24.91 -1.26 -30.60
CA GLY A 42 25.37 -0.06 -31.30
C GLY A 42 24.27 0.93 -31.66
N MET A 43 23.05 0.80 -31.08
CA MET A 43 22.01 1.82 -31.23
C MET A 43 22.33 3.05 -30.37
N ASP A 44 21.97 4.23 -30.88
CA ASP A 44 21.97 5.46 -30.10
C ASP A 44 20.99 5.35 -28.92
N GLU A 45 21.32 5.95 -27.77
CA GLU A 45 20.55 5.81 -26.52
C GLU A 45 19.06 6.15 -26.69
N LYS A 46 18.76 7.21 -27.46
CA LYS A 46 17.36 7.61 -27.68
C LYS A 46 16.62 6.59 -28.55
N ALA A 47 17.28 6.09 -29.59
CA ALA A 47 16.71 5.07 -30.47
C ALA A 47 16.54 3.73 -29.74
N ALA A 48 17.50 3.36 -28.89
CA ALA A 48 17.45 2.19 -28.03
C ALA A 48 16.26 2.25 -27.06
N LEU A 49 16.03 3.41 -26.42
CA LEU A 49 14.90 3.59 -25.51
C LEU A 49 13.55 3.51 -26.25
N GLU A 50 13.43 4.16 -27.41
CA GLU A 50 12.21 4.08 -28.22
C GLU A 50 11.93 2.64 -28.66
N GLN A 51 12.97 1.91 -29.07
CA GLN A 51 12.86 0.51 -29.45
C GLN A 51 12.48 -0.39 -28.26
N ALA A 52 13.07 -0.16 -27.08
CA ALA A 52 12.74 -0.88 -25.85
C ALA A 52 11.31 -0.59 -25.35
N ILE A 53 10.75 0.59 -25.63
CA ILE A 53 9.34 0.87 -25.32
C ILE A 53 8.43 0.16 -26.33
N LEU A 54 8.81 0.14 -27.61
CA LEU A 54 8.03 -0.51 -28.67
C LEU A 54 7.94 -2.03 -28.50
N SER A 55 9.03 -2.68 -28.07
CA SER A 55 9.09 -4.12 -27.81
C SER A 55 8.16 -4.57 -26.67
N MET A 56 7.83 -3.67 -25.73
CA MET A 56 6.90 -3.97 -24.63
C MET A 56 5.43 -4.03 -25.08
N GLY A 57 5.13 -3.62 -26.31
CA GLY A 57 3.78 -3.71 -26.90
C GLY A 57 2.82 -2.64 -26.39
N SER A 58 1.52 -2.85 -26.57
CA SER A 58 0.50 -1.85 -26.23
C SER A 58 0.35 -1.70 -24.70
N PRO A 59 0.56 -0.49 -24.13
CA PRO A 59 0.48 -0.31 -22.68
C PRO A 59 -0.92 -0.63 -22.14
N LYS A 60 -1.96 -0.38 -22.94
CA LYS A 60 -3.34 -0.65 -22.54
C LYS A 60 -3.62 -2.15 -22.44
N GLU A 61 -3.21 -2.93 -23.44
CA GLU A 61 -3.45 -4.38 -23.48
C GLU A 61 -2.67 -5.09 -22.36
N VAL A 62 -1.40 -4.70 -22.19
CA VAL A 62 -0.55 -5.20 -21.10
C VAL A 62 -1.13 -4.83 -19.74
N GLY A 63 -1.59 -3.58 -19.58
CA GLY A 63 -2.25 -3.10 -18.36
C GLY A 63 -3.53 -3.85 -18.00
N ASP A 64 -4.38 -4.11 -18.99
CA ASP A 64 -5.63 -4.87 -18.81
C ASP A 64 -5.35 -6.35 -18.45
N ALA A 65 -4.31 -6.94 -19.03
CA ALA A 65 -3.85 -8.28 -18.66
C ALA A 65 -3.37 -8.33 -17.21
N PHE A 66 -2.55 -7.35 -16.78
CA PHE A 66 -2.11 -7.24 -15.39
C PHE A 66 -3.27 -7.01 -14.41
N ALA A 67 -4.24 -6.16 -14.77
CA ALA A 67 -5.42 -5.93 -13.95
C ALA A 67 -6.24 -7.21 -13.75
N THR A 68 -6.29 -8.08 -14.77
CA THR A 68 -6.96 -9.38 -14.71
C THR A 68 -6.21 -10.35 -13.80
N ILE A 69 -4.90 -10.48 -13.97
CA ILE A 69 -4.04 -11.38 -13.18
C ILE A 69 -4.03 -10.96 -11.70
N TYR A 70 -3.91 -9.65 -11.43
CA TYR A 70 -3.76 -9.11 -10.08
C TYR A 70 -5.07 -8.62 -9.44
N ASN A 71 -6.22 -9.22 -9.81
CA ASN A 71 -7.53 -8.88 -9.25
C ASN A 71 -7.69 -9.24 -7.75
N LEU A 72 -6.75 -10.01 -7.19
CA LEU A 72 -6.70 -10.26 -5.76
C LEU A 72 -6.03 -9.09 -5.03
N THR A 73 -6.85 -8.13 -4.58
CA THR A 73 -6.39 -7.02 -3.76
C THR A 73 -5.77 -7.52 -2.46
N SER A 74 -4.79 -6.78 -1.93
CA SER A 74 -4.12 -7.12 -0.67
C SER A 74 -5.11 -7.28 0.50
N GLU A 75 -6.25 -6.57 0.47
CA GLU A 75 -7.29 -6.70 1.49
C GLU A 75 -8.06 -8.03 1.42
N LYS A 76 -8.27 -8.61 0.23
CA LYS A 76 -8.87 -9.96 0.12
C LYS A 76 -7.97 -11.01 0.77
N LYS A 77 -6.64 -10.86 0.66
CA LYS A 77 -5.66 -11.72 1.37
C LYS A 77 -5.73 -11.52 2.88
N ASN A 78 -5.81 -10.27 3.35
CA ASN A 78 -5.93 -9.95 4.77
C ASN A 78 -7.18 -10.58 5.41
N MET A 79 -8.30 -10.63 4.68
CA MET A 79 -9.54 -11.28 5.15
C MET A 79 -9.41 -12.79 5.34
N ILE A 80 -8.57 -13.46 4.56
CA ILE A 80 -8.26 -14.88 4.77
C ILE A 80 -7.55 -15.05 6.12
N TYR A 81 -6.52 -14.24 6.40
CA TYR A 81 -5.81 -14.29 7.67
C TYR A 81 -6.73 -13.95 8.85
N TYR A 82 -7.57 -12.93 8.72
CA TYR A 82 -8.59 -12.60 9.71
C TYR A 82 -9.51 -13.79 10.02
N SER A 83 -9.95 -14.51 9.00
CA SER A 83 -10.81 -15.68 9.16
C SER A 83 -10.11 -16.79 9.95
N ILE A 84 -8.82 -17.01 9.69
CA ILE A 84 -7.99 -17.97 10.44
C ILE A 84 -7.88 -17.56 11.91
N PHE A 85 -7.54 -16.28 12.20
CA PHE A 85 -7.44 -15.79 13.58
C PHE A 85 -8.79 -15.81 14.31
N SER A 86 -9.88 -15.51 13.61
CA SER A 86 -11.22 -15.58 14.19
C SER A 86 -11.55 -17.02 14.59
N LEU A 87 -11.24 -18.01 13.75
CA LEU A 87 -11.42 -19.43 14.07
C LEU A 87 -10.56 -19.86 15.27
N LEU A 88 -9.32 -19.38 15.39
CA LEU A 88 -8.51 -19.60 16.60
C LEU A 88 -9.17 -19.00 17.86
N GLY A 89 -9.93 -17.92 17.69
CA GLY A 89 -10.76 -17.35 18.75
C GLY A 89 -11.77 -18.33 19.38
N LEU A 90 -12.26 -19.31 18.62
CA LEU A 90 -13.13 -20.36 19.17
C LEU A 90 -12.43 -21.23 20.21
N ALA A 91 -11.17 -21.59 19.96
CA ALA A 91 -10.36 -22.34 20.90
C ALA A 91 -10.07 -21.53 22.18
N LEU A 92 -9.90 -20.21 22.01
CA LEU A 92 -9.72 -19.29 23.13
C LEU A 92 -10.99 -19.16 23.99
N ILE A 93 -12.17 -19.02 23.35
CA ILE A 93 -13.47 -19.02 24.05
C ILE A 93 -13.64 -20.33 24.85
N TRP A 94 -13.39 -21.47 24.20
CA TRP A 94 -13.45 -22.77 24.86
C TRP A 94 -12.52 -22.84 26.09
N CYS A 95 -11.27 -22.42 25.93
CA CYS A 95 -10.26 -22.41 27.00
C CYS A 95 -10.67 -21.52 28.18
N LEU A 96 -11.10 -20.28 27.93
CA LEU A 96 -11.53 -19.35 28.97
C LEU A 96 -12.72 -19.88 29.77
N ARG A 97 -13.64 -20.58 29.11
CA ARG A 97 -14.78 -21.24 29.76
C ARG A 97 -14.34 -22.42 30.61
N THR A 98 -13.43 -23.26 30.11
CA THR A 98 -12.92 -24.43 30.85
C THR A 98 -12.16 -24.02 32.12
N LEU A 99 -11.46 -22.89 32.07
CA LEU A 99 -10.69 -22.37 33.21
C LEU A 99 -11.54 -21.54 34.20
N ASP A 100 -12.84 -21.35 33.93
CA ASP A 100 -13.75 -20.49 34.72
C ASP A 100 -13.21 -19.07 34.94
N THR A 101 -12.40 -18.57 34.00
CA THR A 101 -11.76 -17.25 34.08
C THR A 101 -12.62 -16.15 33.46
N TYR A 102 -13.78 -16.50 32.91
CA TYR A 102 -14.62 -15.64 32.11
C TYR A 102 -15.35 -14.59 32.97
N THR A 103 -14.73 -13.42 33.13
CA THR A 103 -15.20 -12.33 34.01
C THR A 103 -15.57 -11.06 33.24
N VAL A 104 -16.30 -10.16 33.90
CA VAL A 104 -16.61 -8.81 33.37
C VAL A 104 -15.33 -8.07 32.95
N MET A 105 -14.21 -8.24 33.67
CA MET A 105 -12.94 -7.63 33.30
C MET A 105 -12.43 -8.12 31.93
N ILE A 106 -12.53 -9.42 31.64
CA ILE A 106 -12.13 -9.97 30.33
C ILE A 106 -12.98 -9.38 29.20
N LYS A 107 -14.30 -9.22 29.42
CA LYS A 107 -15.17 -8.57 28.42
C LYS A 107 -14.76 -7.13 28.14
N ILE A 108 -14.44 -6.36 29.18
CA ILE A 108 -13.98 -4.97 29.04
C ILE A 108 -12.67 -4.93 28.23
N VAL A 109 -11.72 -5.83 28.51
CA VAL A 109 -10.51 -5.97 27.70
C VAL A 109 -10.88 -6.31 26.25
N GLY A 110 -11.82 -7.21 26.03
CA GLY A 110 -12.33 -7.54 24.70
C GLY A 110 -12.85 -6.33 23.92
N VAL A 111 -13.66 -5.47 24.56
CA VAL A 111 -14.15 -4.21 23.96
C VAL A 111 -13.01 -3.25 23.62
N ILE A 112 -12.06 -3.07 24.54
CA ILE A 112 -10.89 -2.21 24.32
C ILE A 112 -10.07 -2.71 23.12
N LEU A 113 -9.85 -4.03 23.03
CA LEU A 113 -9.13 -4.64 21.92
C LEU A 113 -9.89 -4.47 20.59
N MET A 114 -11.22 -4.65 20.57
CA MET A 114 -11.99 -4.44 19.33
C MET A 114 -11.92 -2.98 18.85
N LEU A 115 -12.13 -2.00 19.75
CA LEU A 115 -12.04 -0.58 19.40
C LEU A 115 -10.62 -0.18 18.98
N GLY A 116 -9.62 -0.62 19.75
CA GLY A 116 -8.21 -0.39 19.45
C GLY A 116 -7.80 -1.04 18.13
N GLY A 117 -8.30 -2.24 17.83
CA GLY A 117 -8.03 -2.97 16.59
C GLY A 117 -8.61 -2.26 15.36
N VAL A 118 -9.84 -1.75 15.42
CA VAL A 118 -10.42 -0.96 14.32
C VAL A 118 -9.60 0.31 14.06
N ILE A 119 -9.27 1.08 15.12
CA ILE A 119 -8.44 2.30 14.97
C ILE A 119 -7.05 1.95 14.42
N ALA A 120 -6.45 0.88 14.94
CA ALA A 120 -5.17 0.38 14.46
C ALA A 120 -5.24 0.04 12.97
N ALA A 121 -6.31 -0.61 12.50
CA ALA A 121 -6.49 -0.99 11.10
C ALA A 121 -6.44 0.21 10.16
N ALA A 122 -7.13 1.31 10.51
CA ALA A 122 -7.07 2.57 9.78
C ALA A 122 -5.64 3.13 9.76
N SER A 123 -5.01 3.19 10.93
CA SER A 123 -3.69 3.79 11.09
C SER A 123 -2.60 3.01 10.34
N GLU A 124 -2.64 1.69 10.40
CA GLU A 124 -1.76 0.78 9.68
C GLU A 124 -1.90 1.01 8.18
N LYS A 125 -3.14 0.95 7.66
CA LYS A 125 -3.37 1.14 6.23
C LYS A 125 -2.95 2.53 5.77
N TRP A 126 -3.22 3.56 6.58
CA TRP A 126 -2.82 4.93 6.29
C TRP A 126 -1.30 5.11 6.20
N ALA A 127 -0.56 4.49 7.12
CA ALA A 127 0.90 4.46 7.12
C ALA A 127 1.49 3.52 6.04
N ASN A 128 0.64 2.88 5.23
CA ASN A 128 0.98 1.87 4.24
C ASN A 128 1.71 0.68 4.84
N LEU A 129 1.23 0.25 6.00
CA LEU A 129 1.69 -0.92 6.70
C LEU A 129 0.98 -2.20 6.12
N SER A 130 1.76 -3.09 5.47
CA SER A 130 1.66 -4.54 5.29
C SER A 130 1.17 -5.34 6.51
N PHE A 131 0.80 -6.58 6.25
CA PHE A 131 0.19 -7.44 7.26
C PHE A 131 1.17 -7.91 8.35
N TYR A 132 2.47 -8.04 8.04
CA TYR A 132 3.53 -8.49 8.96
C TYR A 132 4.73 -7.52 8.94
N TYR A 133 5.00 -6.86 10.07
CA TYR A 133 6.19 -6.03 10.28
C TYR A 133 7.04 -6.55 11.44
N PHE A 134 7.69 -7.70 11.24
CA PHE A 134 8.64 -8.23 12.23
C PHE A 134 9.94 -7.42 12.34
N LYS A 135 10.23 -6.51 11.40
CA LYS A 135 11.50 -5.78 11.31
C LYS A 135 11.31 -4.27 11.13
N ASN A 136 10.83 -3.56 12.14
CA ASN A 136 11.30 -2.18 12.31
C ASN A 136 11.58 -1.86 13.79
N GLN A 137 12.83 -1.47 14.01
CA GLN A 137 13.52 -1.37 15.28
C GLN A 137 13.23 0.00 15.90
N SER A 138 12.09 0.13 16.57
CA SER A 138 11.83 1.16 17.61
C SER A 138 10.49 0.92 18.33
N GLY A 139 10.32 -0.29 18.88
CA GLY A 139 9.47 -0.45 20.08
C GLY A 139 8.06 -1.01 19.90
N GLY A 140 7.87 -2.08 19.14
CA GLY A 140 6.67 -2.91 19.29
C GLY A 140 6.51 -3.99 18.22
N SER A 141 6.32 -5.23 18.67
CA SER A 141 5.70 -6.28 17.84
C SER A 141 4.20 -6.17 18.07
N THR A 142 3.51 -5.38 17.25
CA THR A 142 2.05 -5.24 17.35
C THR A 142 1.41 -6.19 16.36
N MET A 143 0.79 -7.21 16.91
CA MET A 143 -0.18 -8.09 16.26
C MET A 143 -1.06 -7.27 15.30
N ASN A 144 -1.23 -7.75 14.07
CA ASN A 144 -2.04 -7.09 13.06
C ASN A 144 -3.43 -6.72 13.62
N SER A 145 -3.94 -5.53 13.31
CA SER A 145 -5.29 -5.08 13.67
C SER A 145 -6.39 -6.14 13.53
N TYR A 146 -6.35 -6.98 12.49
CA TYR A 146 -7.26 -8.11 12.30
C TYR A 146 -7.18 -9.17 13.41
N ALA A 147 -5.97 -9.50 13.86
CA ALA A 147 -5.78 -10.46 14.96
C ALA A 147 -6.16 -9.83 16.31
N ILE A 148 -5.88 -8.53 16.53
CA ILE A 148 -6.34 -7.79 17.71
C ILE A 148 -7.87 -7.81 17.80
N CYS A 149 -8.55 -7.52 16.68
CA CYS A 149 -10.00 -7.61 16.60
C CYS A 149 -10.51 -9.02 16.90
N ALA A 150 -9.92 -10.05 16.29
CA ALA A 150 -10.30 -11.45 16.53
C ALA A 150 -10.15 -11.86 18.00
N ALA A 151 -9.05 -11.48 18.66
CA ALA A 151 -8.84 -11.71 20.09
C ALA A 151 -9.85 -10.95 20.95
N GLY A 152 -10.13 -9.68 20.61
CA GLY A 152 -11.14 -8.87 21.30
C GLY A 152 -12.54 -9.48 21.24
N ILE A 153 -12.93 -10.00 20.07
CA ILE A 153 -14.20 -10.71 19.89
C ILE A 153 -14.25 -11.97 20.74
N ALA A 154 -13.16 -12.76 20.78
CA ALA A 154 -13.08 -13.97 21.59
C ALA A 154 -13.20 -13.68 23.09
N PHE A 155 -12.56 -12.60 23.58
CA PHE A 155 -12.69 -12.17 24.98
C PHE A 155 -14.09 -11.66 25.32
N PHE A 156 -14.78 -11.04 24.37
CA PHE A 156 -16.13 -10.51 24.59
C PHE A 156 -17.24 -11.55 24.46
N SER A 157 -17.03 -12.62 23.68
CA SER A 157 -18.08 -13.57 23.33
C SER A 157 -18.19 -14.72 24.35
N GLU A 158 -19.38 -14.90 24.92
CA GLU A 158 -19.71 -16.07 25.77
C GLU A 158 -20.17 -17.26 24.93
N GLU A 159 -20.94 -16.92 23.90
CA GLU A 159 -21.58 -17.87 23.01
C GLU A 159 -20.96 -17.84 21.63
N TYR A 160 -20.95 -18.99 20.97
CA TYR A 160 -20.44 -19.12 19.61
C TYR A 160 -21.24 -18.27 18.60
N TRP A 161 -22.53 -18.03 18.84
CA TRP A 161 -23.33 -17.15 17.99
C TRP A 161 -22.93 -15.67 18.12
N GLN A 162 -22.62 -15.20 19.32
CA GLN A 162 -22.11 -13.85 19.54
C GLN A 162 -20.77 -13.66 18.82
N TRP A 163 -19.86 -14.63 18.95
CA TRP A 163 -18.58 -14.63 18.24
C TRP A 163 -18.77 -14.57 16.72
N LEU A 164 -19.68 -15.38 16.16
CA LEU A 164 -19.90 -15.44 14.72
C LEU A 164 -20.42 -14.09 14.19
N ILE A 165 -21.44 -13.53 14.85
CA ILE A 165 -22.06 -12.26 14.45
C ILE A 165 -21.03 -11.14 14.52
N LEU A 166 -20.30 -11.03 15.64
CA LEU A 166 -19.29 -10.00 15.82
C LEU A 166 -18.11 -10.15 14.84
N SER A 167 -17.70 -11.37 14.53
CA SER A 167 -16.65 -11.62 13.53
C SER A 167 -17.06 -11.16 12.14
N VAL A 168 -18.31 -11.40 11.74
CA VAL A 168 -18.81 -10.90 10.45
C VAL A 168 -18.90 -9.37 10.46
N ILE A 169 -19.48 -8.77 11.50
CA ILE A 169 -19.68 -7.32 11.58
C ILE A 169 -18.33 -6.58 11.60
N ILE A 170 -17.45 -6.92 12.52
CA ILE A 170 -16.14 -6.26 12.65
C ILE A 170 -15.27 -6.55 11.43
N GLY A 171 -15.30 -7.77 10.89
CA GLY A 171 -14.60 -8.11 9.65
C GLY A 171 -15.02 -7.21 8.48
N LEU A 172 -16.32 -6.98 8.30
CA LEU A 172 -16.83 -6.08 7.26
C LEU A 172 -16.43 -4.62 7.52
N VAL A 173 -16.54 -4.13 8.76
CA VAL A 173 -16.16 -2.75 9.11
C VAL A 173 -14.68 -2.51 8.77
N VAL A 174 -13.79 -3.38 9.24
CA VAL A 174 -12.35 -3.25 8.98
C VAL A 174 -12.03 -3.40 7.49
N TYR A 175 -12.70 -4.32 6.79
CA TYR A 175 -12.55 -4.47 5.34
C TYR A 175 -12.92 -3.19 4.59
N PHE A 176 -14.10 -2.62 4.86
CA PHE A 176 -14.56 -1.42 4.18
C PHE A 176 -13.68 -0.20 4.47
N GLU A 177 -13.30 -0.02 5.73
CA GLU A 177 -12.38 1.04 6.13
C GLU A 177 -11.07 0.97 5.34
N ARG A 178 -10.44 -0.20 5.30
CA ARG A 178 -9.15 -0.39 4.62
C ARG A 178 -9.26 -0.32 3.10
N ASP A 179 -10.36 -0.82 2.52
CA ASP A 179 -10.66 -0.70 1.10
C ASP A 179 -10.86 0.76 0.69
N MET A 180 -11.57 1.56 1.49
CA MET A 180 -11.74 2.99 1.26
C MET A 180 -10.39 3.73 1.29
N ILE A 181 -9.56 3.46 2.30
CA ILE A 181 -8.21 4.06 2.39
C ILE A 181 -7.36 3.64 1.18
N GLY A 182 -7.41 2.36 0.79
CA GLY A 182 -6.70 1.84 -0.38
C GLY A 182 -7.12 2.52 -1.68
N LYS A 183 -8.43 2.75 -1.88
CA LYS A 183 -8.94 3.52 -3.03
C LYS A 183 -8.45 4.97 -3.01
N CYS A 184 -8.38 5.61 -1.84
CA CYS A 184 -7.81 6.95 -1.72
C CYS A 184 -6.32 6.98 -2.08
N GLN A 185 -5.55 5.98 -1.66
CA GLN A 185 -4.14 5.84 -2.00
C GLN A 185 -3.92 5.61 -3.51
N ALA A 186 -4.73 4.75 -4.13
CA ALA A 186 -4.71 4.51 -5.57
C ALA A 186 -5.02 5.80 -6.35
N LYS A 187 -6.09 6.52 -5.99
CA LYS A 187 -6.43 7.82 -6.60
C LYS A 187 -5.31 8.84 -6.46
N LYS A 188 -4.64 8.88 -5.30
CA LYS A 188 -3.51 9.78 -5.08
C LYS A 188 -2.31 9.41 -5.97
N THR A 189 -2.07 8.12 -6.17
CA THR A 189 -1.03 7.62 -7.07
C THR A 189 -1.33 8.03 -8.50
N ASP A 190 -2.55 7.81 -8.97
CA ASP A 190 -2.98 8.19 -10.33
C ASP A 190 -2.88 9.70 -10.58
N ARG A 191 -3.12 10.50 -9.55
CA ARG A 191 -3.06 11.97 -9.66
C ARG A 191 -1.63 12.50 -9.75
N TYR A 192 -0.70 11.90 -9.01
CA TYR A 192 0.60 12.53 -8.73
C TYR A 192 1.81 11.78 -9.27
N LEU A 193 1.73 10.46 -9.50
CA LEU A 193 2.88 9.71 -9.99
C LEU A 193 3.35 10.28 -11.34
N TYR A 194 4.67 10.47 -11.48
CA TYR A 194 5.35 11.07 -12.64
C TYR A 194 4.95 12.51 -12.99
N LYS A 195 4.16 13.19 -12.14
CA LYS A 195 3.96 14.63 -12.31
C LYS A 195 5.21 15.39 -11.90
N THR A 196 5.53 16.41 -12.69
CA THR A 196 6.65 17.31 -12.46
C THR A 196 6.20 18.56 -11.70
N GLY A 197 7.16 19.26 -11.11
CA GLY A 197 6.90 20.52 -10.43
C GLY A 197 8.17 21.15 -9.88
N ILE A 198 8.02 22.11 -8.98
CA ILE A 198 9.13 22.95 -8.48
C ILE A 198 9.20 22.88 -6.96
N ALA A 199 10.39 22.64 -6.42
CA ALA A 199 10.63 22.66 -4.98
C ALA A 199 10.43 24.07 -4.40
N ILE A 200 9.54 24.22 -3.41
CA ILE A 200 9.24 25.52 -2.75
C ILE A 200 10.17 25.74 -1.56
N THR A 201 10.56 24.65 -0.91
CA THR A 201 11.47 24.63 0.24
C THR A 201 12.68 23.77 -0.09
N ASP A 202 13.77 23.93 0.65
CA ASP A 202 14.82 22.92 0.66
C ASP A 202 14.25 21.61 1.22
N ILE A 203 14.59 20.49 0.58
CA ILE A 203 14.06 19.16 0.88
C ILE A 203 15.25 18.26 1.21
N ASP A 204 15.44 17.99 2.50
CA ASP A 204 16.44 17.04 2.99
C ASP A 204 15.80 15.68 3.28
N TYR A 205 14.68 15.69 4.01
CA TYR A 205 13.86 14.50 4.28
C TYR A 205 12.37 14.75 4.04
N ARG A 206 11.89 15.93 4.43
CA ARG A 206 10.52 16.41 4.20
C ARG A 206 10.58 17.85 3.72
N GLY A 207 9.71 18.19 2.79
CA GLY A 207 9.59 19.54 2.27
C GLY A 207 8.26 19.76 1.56
N LYS A 208 8.18 20.85 0.80
CA LYS A 208 7.03 21.18 -0.02
C LYS A 208 7.47 21.43 -1.47
N ALA A 209 6.68 20.91 -2.40
CA ALA A 209 6.84 21.18 -3.82
C ALA A 209 5.49 21.65 -4.39
N ASN A 210 5.54 22.54 -5.40
CA ASN A 210 4.40 22.90 -6.20
C ASN A 210 4.29 21.87 -7.33
N ILE A 211 3.28 21.01 -7.27
CA ILE A 211 3.02 19.98 -8.28
C ILE A 211 1.66 20.29 -8.89
N ASP A 212 1.62 20.55 -10.19
CA ASP A 212 0.38 20.86 -10.91
C ASP A 212 -0.42 22.03 -10.29
N GLY A 213 0.28 23.07 -9.85
CA GLY A 213 -0.32 24.26 -9.23
C GLY A 213 -0.73 24.11 -7.75
N GLU A 214 -0.61 22.92 -7.17
CA GLU A 214 -0.91 22.67 -5.76
C GLU A 214 0.35 22.46 -4.90
N VAL A 215 0.36 23.06 -3.71
CA VAL A 215 1.44 22.87 -2.74
C VAL A 215 1.28 21.52 -2.03
N GLN A 216 2.16 20.57 -2.35
CA GLN A 216 2.14 19.23 -1.79
C GLN A 216 3.30 18.98 -0.83
N LYS A 217 3.04 18.18 0.22
CA LYS A 217 4.08 17.68 1.13
C LYS A 217 4.81 16.52 0.46
N VAL A 218 6.12 16.64 0.30
CA VAL A 218 6.97 15.68 -0.40
C VAL A 218 8.14 15.22 0.46
N ARG A 219 8.75 14.09 0.09
CA ARG A 219 9.93 13.50 0.74
C ARG A 219 10.97 13.13 -0.30
N VAL A 220 12.23 13.06 0.12
CA VAL A 220 13.31 12.50 -0.69
C VAL A 220 13.93 11.33 0.05
N THR A 221 14.46 10.37 -0.71
CA THR A 221 15.09 9.16 -0.16
C THR A 221 16.61 9.30 -0.02
N HIS A 222 17.28 9.93 -0.99
CA HIS A 222 18.75 9.99 -1.05
C HIS A 222 19.29 11.42 -1.19
N ASP A 223 18.78 12.20 -2.14
CA ASP A 223 19.39 13.49 -2.51
C ASP A 223 18.76 14.70 -1.83
N LYS A 224 19.58 15.69 -1.47
CA LYS A 224 19.06 16.98 -1.01
C LYS A 224 18.65 17.84 -2.19
N ILE A 225 17.39 18.25 -2.22
CA ILE A 225 16.85 19.10 -3.27
C ILE A 225 16.76 20.53 -2.74
N LYS A 226 17.36 21.48 -3.46
CA LYS A 226 17.29 22.90 -3.12
C LYS A 226 16.01 23.53 -3.64
N LYS A 227 15.55 24.57 -2.96
CA LYS A 227 14.45 25.41 -3.41
C LYS A 227 14.67 25.90 -4.85
N GLY A 228 13.62 25.82 -5.66
CA GLY A 228 13.61 26.26 -7.05
C GLY A 228 14.04 25.19 -8.06
N GLN A 229 14.50 24.02 -7.62
CA GLN A 229 14.83 22.92 -8.53
C GLN A 229 13.57 22.23 -9.08
N ASN A 230 13.66 21.77 -10.32
CA ASN A 230 12.64 20.94 -10.95
C ASN A 230 12.69 19.53 -10.35
N VAL A 231 11.51 19.03 -9.99
CA VAL A 231 11.34 17.73 -9.37
C VAL A 231 10.28 16.91 -10.10
N ILE A 232 10.42 15.59 -10.07
CA ILE A 232 9.42 14.64 -10.53
C ILE A 232 9.03 13.72 -9.36
N ILE A 233 7.74 13.36 -9.28
CA ILE A 233 7.29 12.35 -8.33
C ILE A 233 7.66 10.98 -8.89
N SER A 234 8.75 10.40 -8.40
CA SER A 234 9.24 9.10 -8.85
C SER A 234 8.44 7.93 -8.26
N LYS A 235 7.97 8.08 -7.01
CA LYS A 235 7.25 7.02 -6.28
C LYS A 235 6.21 7.61 -5.33
N VAL A 236 5.13 6.87 -5.10
CA VAL A 236 4.12 7.20 -4.08
C VAL A 236 4.07 6.06 -3.07
N ASN A 237 4.39 6.32 -1.79
CA ASN A 237 4.31 5.32 -0.73
C ASN A 237 3.12 5.63 0.18
N GLY A 238 2.00 4.91 0.00
CA GLY A 238 0.74 5.22 0.66
C GLY A 238 0.27 6.63 0.30
N PHE A 239 0.29 7.53 1.28
CA PHE A 239 -0.02 8.95 1.09
C PHE A 239 1.21 9.86 0.96
N HIS A 240 2.41 9.32 1.04
CA HIS A 240 3.66 10.07 0.94
C HIS A 240 4.15 10.11 -0.50
N LEU A 241 4.39 11.32 -1.01
CA LEU A 241 4.95 11.55 -2.34
C LEU A 241 6.48 11.60 -2.21
N ILE A 242 7.16 10.76 -2.97
CA ILE A 242 8.62 10.72 -3.06
C ILE A 242 9.02 11.43 -4.35
N VAL A 243 9.92 12.41 -4.21
CA VAL A 243 10.40 13.22 -5.33
C VAL A 243 11.88 12.98 -5.59
N GLU A 244 12.25 13.08 -6.85
CA GLU A 244 13.63 13.07 -7.35
C GLU A 244 13.88 14.36 -8.15
N ALA A 245 15.13 14.82 -8.14
CA ALA A 245 15.53 15.97 -8.94
C ALA A 245 15.56 15.58 -10.42
N ILE A 246 15.04 16.45 -11.28
CA ILE A 246 15.21 16.28 -12.73
C ILE A 246 16.57 16.87 -13.08
N SER A 247 17.53 16.02 -13.43
CA SER A 247 18.81 16.47 -13.99
C SER A 247 18.57 17.26 -15.28
N PRO A 248 19.22 18.42 -15.46
CA PRO A 248 19.08 19.24 -16.67
C PRO A 248 19.64 18.56 -17.92
#